data_AF-A0A923I7K3-F1
#
_entry.id   AF-A0A923I7K3-F1
#
_cell.length_a   1.000
_cell.length_b   1.000
_cell.length_c   1.000
_cell.angle_alpha   90.00
_cell.angle_beta   90.00
_cell.angle_gamma   90.00
#
_symmetry.space_group_name_H-M   'P 1'
#
loop_
_entity.id
_entity.type
_entity.pdbx_description
1 polymer ?
#
loop_
_entity_poly.entity_id
_entity_poly.type
_entity_poly.pdbx_seq_one_letter_code
_entity_poly.pdbx_strand_id
1 'polypeptide(L)' 'MLRKTYFEKLSQRALADQMQLLGIDLDKNAVQRIESGQRFVTDIELKAFASFFQVSAQTLLE' A
#
# COMPACT_ATOMS: atom_id res chain seq x y z
N MET A 1 -8.49 -5.01 1.86
CA MET A 1 -8.09 -3.62 2.24
C MET A 1 -6.64 -3.70 2.71
N LEU A 2 -5.72 -2.96 2.09
CA LEU A 2 -4.26 -3.13 2.29
C LEU A 2 -3.81 -3.05 3.77
N ARG A 3 -4.57 -2.34 4.59
CA ARG A 3 -4.25 -2.08 6.00
C ARG A 3 -4.83 -3.09 7.01
N LYS A 4 -5.62 -4.08 6.57
CA LYS A 4 -6.49 -4.87 7.46
C LYS A 4 -5.80 -5.95 8.30
N THR A 5 -4.54 -6.29 8.04
CA THR A 5 -3.93 -7.50 8.63
C THR A 5 -2.81 -7.26 9.63
N TYR A 6 -2.29 -6.04 9.78
CA TYR A 6 -1.20 -5.76 10.76
C TYR A 6 -1.29 -4.39 11.44
N PHE A 7 -2.03 -3.43 10.88
CA PHE A 7 -2.07 -2.06 11.38
C PHE A 7 -3.49 -1.51 11.33
N GLU A 8 -4.41 -2.04 12.14
CA GLU A 8 -5.79 -1.55 12.24
C GLU A 8 -5.90 -0.04 12.52
N LYS A 9 -4.81 0.62 12.93
CA LYS A 9 -4.72 2.06 13.20
C LYS A 9 -3.98 2.88 12.13
N LEU A 10 -3.41 2.29 11.08
CA LEU A 10 -2.71 3.05 10.05
C LEU A 10 -3.76 3.78 9.19
N SER A 11 -3.69 5.11 9.10
CA SER A 11 -4.57 5.87 8.21
C SER A 11 -4.08 5.77 6.75
N GLN A 12 -4.95 6.05 5.77
CA GLN A 12 -4.55 6.11 4.36
C GLN A 12 -3.47 7.17 4.11
N ARG A 13 -3.54 8.29 4.84
CA ARG A 13 -2.52 9.35 4.79
C ARG A 13 -1.19 8.81 5.32
N ALA A 14 -1.21 8.20 6.50
CA ALA A 14 0.00 7.64 7.09
C ALA A 14 0.64 6.55 6.21
N LEU A 15 -0.17 5.72 5.55
CA LEU A 15 0.37 4.76 4.57
C LEU A 15 1.01 5.47 3.37
N ALA A 16 0.36 6.50 2.81
CA ALA A 16 0.94 7.31 1.74
C ALA A 16 2.27 7.95 2.18
N ASP A 17 2.34 8.52 3.38
CA ASP A 17 3.55 9.11 3.93
C ASP A 17 4.68 8.06 4.06
N GLN A 18 4.37 6.84 4.49
CA GLN A 18 5.34 5.73 4.53
C GLN A 18 5.81 5.31 3.14
N MET A 19 4.91 5.29 2.14
CA MET A 19 5.28 4.97 0.77
C MET A 19 6.22 6.02 0.18
N GLN A 20 6.01 7.30 0.48
CA GLN A 20 6.92 8.38 0.05
C GLN A 20 8.32 8.22 0.64
N LEU A 21 8.44 7.79 1.90
CA LEU A 21 9.73 7.48 2.53
C LEU A 21 10.45 6.31 1.85
N LEU A 22 9.70 5.40 1.22
CA LEU A 22 10.24 4.29 0.42
C LEU A 22 10.51 4.68 -1.05
N GLY A 23 10.37 5.95 -1.40
CA GLY A 23 10.58 6.47 -2.75
C GLY A 23 9.40 6.22 -3.70
N ILE A 24 8.23 5.88 -3.18
CA ILE A 24 7.00 5.68 -3.94
C ILE A 24 6.12 6.92 -3.81
N ASP A 25 5.89 7.60 -4.93
CA ASP A 25 4.99 8.76 -4.97
C ASP A 25 3.52 8.32 -4.95
N LEU A 26 3.00 8.13 -3.74
CA LEU A 26 1.60 7.84 -3.48
C LEU A 26 1.01 8.94 -2.59
N ASP A 27 -0.20 9.37 -2.94
CA ASP A 27 -1.03 10.22 -2.10
C ASP A 27 -2.15 9.41 -1.41
N LYS A 28 -2.83 10.05 -0.45
CA LYS A 28 -3.97 9.43 0.26
C LYS A 28 -5.06 8.92 -0.70
N ASN A 29 -5.33 9.64 -1.78
CA ASN A 29 -6.41 9.31 -2.71
C ASN A 29 -6.03 8.12 -3.60
N ALA A 30 -4.76 7.99 -3.97
CA ALA A 30 -4.22 6.84 -4.68
C ALA A 30 -4.32 5.58 -3.81
N VAL A 31 -3.94 5.68 -2.52
CA VAL A 31 -4.14 4.61 -1.54
C VAL A 31 -5.63 4.25 -1.43
N GLN A 32 -6.51 5.24 -1.31
CA GLN A 32 -7.96 5.00 -1.26
C GLN A 32 -8.48 4.26 -2.50
N ARG A 33 -8.07 4.69 -3.70
CA ARG A 33 -8.47 4.06 -4.97
C ARG A 33 -7.93 2.64 -5.11
N ILE A 34 -6.72 2.38 -4.63
CA ILE A 34 -6.17 1.02 -4.59
C ILE A 34 -7.01 0.16 -3.65
N GLU A 35 -7.34 0.65 -2.45
CA GLU A 35 -8.14 -0.09 -1.48
C GLU A 35 -9.60 -0.33 -1.92
N SER A 36 -10.15 0.55 -2.75
CA SER A 36 -11.49 0.41 -3.34
C SER A 36 -11.51 -0.31 -4.70
N GLY A 37 -10.34 -0.76 -5.20
CA GLY A 37 -10.22 -1.45 -6.49
C GLY A 37 -10.40 -0.54 -7.71
N GLN A 38 -10.37 0.78 -7.54
CA GLN A 38 -10.51 1.79 -8.60
C GLN A 38 -9.19 2.15 -9.27
N ARG A 39 -8.06 1.59 -8.83
CA ARG A 39 -6.73 1.76 -9.42
C ARG A 39 -5.90 0.49 -9.23
N PHE A 40 -5.20 0.09 -10.28
CA PHE A 40 -4.21 -0.98 -10.21
C PHE A 40 -2.94 -0.54 -9.46
N VAL A 41 -2.21 -1.51 -8.92
CA VAL A 41 -0.90 -1.32 -8.28
C VAL A 41 0.17 -1.74 -9.28
N THR A 42 1.19 -0.90 -9.49
CA THR A 42 2.33 -1.24 -10.37
C THR A 42 3.29 -2.19 -9.67
N ASP A 43 4.17 -2.88 -10.42
CA ASP A 43 5.14 -3.81 -9.83
C ASP A 43 6.10 -3.15 -8.82
N ILE A 44 6.46 -1.88 -9.08
CA ILE A 44 7.33 -1.09 -8.20
C ILE A 44 6.61 -0.78 -6.88
N GLU A 45 5.35 -0.33 -6.95
CA GLU A 45 4.50 -0.10 -5.77
C GLU A 45 4.25 -1.41 -5.01
N LEU A 46 3.98 -2.50 -5.73
CA LEU A 46 3.73 -3.82 -5.15
C LEU A 46 4.93 -4.30 -4.35
N LYS A 47 6.15 -4.13 -4.89
CA LYS A 47 7.40 -4.45 -4.17
C LYS A 47 7.58 -3.59 -2.92
N ALA A 48 7.24 -2.31 -2.98
CA ALA A 48 7.32 -1.42 -1.82
C ALA A 48 6.28 -1.78 -0.75
N PHE A 49 5.05 -2.09 -1.13
CA PHE A 49 4.02 -2.57 -0.20
C PHE A 49 4.44 -3.89 0.44
N ALA A 50 4.94 -4.85 -0.33
CA ALA A 50 5.44 -6.11 0.18
C ALA A 50 6.57 -5.89 1.21
N SER A 51 7.52 -5.01 0.89
CA SER A 51 8.61 -4.63 1.80
C SER A 51 8.11 -3.95 3.08
N PHE A 52 7.13 -3.05 2.97
CA PHE A 52 6.58 -2.31 4.10
C PHE A 52 5.77 -3.21 5.04
N PHE A 53 4.90 -4.04 4.48
CA PHE A 53 4.07 -4.97 5.24
C PHE A 53 4.85 -6.23 5.68
N GLN A 54 6.10 -6.39 5.24
CA GLN A 54 6.94 -7.56 5.51
C GLN A 54 6.27 -8.88 5.09
N VAL A 55 5.58 -8.85 3.95
CA VAL A 55 4.92 -10.02 3.35
C VAL A 55 5.47 -10.26 1.95
N SER A 56 5.18 -11.43 1.38
CA SER A 56 5.50 -11.69 -0.02
C SER A 56 4.57 -10.90 -0.95
N ALA A 57 5.04 -10.57 -2.15
CA ALA A 57 4.17 -9.96 -3.18
C ALA A 57 2.99 -10.88 -3.54
N GLN A 58 3.19 -12.20 -3.50
CA GLN A 58 2.15 -13.19 -3.71
C GLN A 58 0.99 -13.04 -2.72
N THR A 59 1.30 -12.79 -1.44
CA THR A 59 0.31 -12.53 -0.38
C THR A 59 -0.55 -11.28 -0.64
N LEU A 60 -0.07 -10.33 -1.45
CA LEU A 60 -0.84 -9.14 -1.83
C LEU A 60 -1.69 -9.34 -3.08
N LEU A 61 -1.48 -10.43 -3.82
CA LEU A 61 -2.19 -10.78 -5.04
C LEU A 61 -3.30 -11.83 -4.81
N GLU A 62 -3.27 -12.52 -3.68
CA GLU A 62 -4.28 -13.49 -3.19
C GLU A 62 -5.40 -12.80 -2.42
#